data_AF-A0A538ND03-F1
#
_entry.id   AF-A0A538ND03-F1
#
_cell.length_a   1.000
_cell.length_b   1.000
_cell.length_c   1.000
_cell.angle_alpha   90.00
_cell.angle_beta   90.00
_cell.angle_gamma   90.00
#
_symmetry.space_group_name_H-M   'P 1'
#
loop_
_entity.id
_entity.type
_entity.pdbx_description
1 polymer ?
#
loop_
_entity_poly.entity_id
_entity_poly.type
_entity_poly.pdbx_seq_one_letter_code
_entity_poly.pdbx_strand_id
1 'polypeptide(L)'
;MTSRHGRSLTMFSIAFMVMVFVLTQTVSHSFPKLCAALQRKFGTDGGYRGGRRYVFGLVSRERIATKTLSWFCSGPKQHRDFHQTERRLTSQRSGDTAQARKKGGLKFLSRSVGGKHMAQLSIFISHGTKYADIANSLKRSLVRVQSSRPLSVKLSEDMPAGREWRKWIDDNVRAADVFVLLYPHTSMDMGWCNYELGRFYQRDDNVVCIRNTNIPKPPPVFEPYQSIEGDLDGLTKFMKDLFVTGALTKGEVLNENVGKVSSDDGALANDIARELAEKFAAARVDEQLYERRLVMSVKYASPGKLDPENSIIEGNDDGMNLLGFNYMPGMRWSDVRTVLVRSVDWPLELEQAIAAMASGQLPPPLSPFRSPSGIFIPVIVRA
;
A
#
# COMPACT_ATOMS: atom_id res chain seq x y z
N MET A 1 -48.68 -25.31 6.39
CA MET A 1 -47.42 -25.05 7.13
C MET A 1 -46.40 -24.47 6.16
N THR A 2 -45.90 -23.26 6.39
CA THR A 2 -44.93 -22.58 5.50
C THR A 2 -43.55 -22.51 6.18
N SER A 3 -42.57 -23.25 5.65
CA SER A 3 -41.21 -23.28 6.19
C SER A 3 -40.45 -22.00 5.82
N ARG A 4 -40.24 -21.10 6.79
CA ARG A 4 -39.30 -19.97 6.64
C ARG A 4 -37.86 -20.46 6.79
N HIS A 5 -37.22 -20.80 5.67
CA HIS A 5 -35.76 -20.99 5.63
C HIS A 5 -35.03 -19.64 5.77
N GLY A 6 -34.80 -19.22 7.01
CA GLY A 6 -33.97 -18.07 7.33
C GLY A 6 -32.49 -18.35 7.01
N ARG A 7 -32.04 -18.01 5.81
CA ARG A 7 -30.61 -18.02 5.45
C ARG A 7 -29.90 -16.92 6.24
N SER A 8 -29.27 -17.29 7.36
CA SER A 8 -28.41 -16.39 8.13
C SER A 8 -27.20 -16.00 7.28
N LEU A 9 -27.08 -14.71 6.95
CA LEU A 9 -25.89 -14.16 6.31
C LEU A 9 -24.78 -14.05 7.36
N THR A 10 -23.92 -15.06 7.43
CA THR A 10 -22.68 -15.00 8.22
C THR A 10 -21.73 -13.98 7.62
N MET A 11 -21.83 -12.74 8.09
CA MET A 11 -20.97 -11.63 7.70
C MET A 11 -19.54 -11.89 8.22
N PHE A 12 -18.70 -12.51 7.40
CA PHE A 12 -17.33 -12.89 7.74
C PHE A 12 -16.40 -11.66 7.88
N SER A 13 -16.47 -11.00 9.03
CA SER A 13 -15.53 -9.93 9.41
C SER A 13 -14.15 -10.51 9.69
N ILE A 14 -13.27 -10.53 8.68
CA ILE A 14 -11.85 -10.80 8.86
C ILE A 14 -11.21 -9.58 9.54
N ALA A 15 -10.66 -9.79 10.74
CA ALA A 15 -9.85 -8.79 11.43
C ALA A 15 -8.39 -9.24 11.42
N PHE A 16 -7.48 -8.31 11.13
CA PHE A 16 -6.05 -8.57 11.20
C PHE A 16 -5.50 -7.98 12.52
N MET A 17 -4.40 -8.55 13.01
CA MET A 17 -3.74 -8.11 14.24
C MET A 17 -2.24 -8.40 14.16
N VAL A 18 -1.38 -7.40 14.37
CA VAL A 18 0.07 -7.60 14.48
C VAL A 18 0.44 -7.73 15.95
N MET A 19 1.17 -8.78 16.32
CA MET A 19 1.86 -8.83 17.60
C MET A 19 3.35 -8.52 17.40
N VAL A 20 3.90 -7.61 18.20
CA VAL A 20 5.31 -7.21 18.14
C VAL A 20 5.96 -7.38 19.51
N PHE A 21 7.20 -7.84 19.52
CA PHE A 21 7.94 -8.19 20.74
C PHE A 21 9.06 -7.19 21.05
N VAL A 22 8.98 -6.50 22.19
CA VAL A 22 10.05 -5.59 22.66
C VAL A 22 10.97 -6.30 23.63
N LEU A 23 12.26 -6.39 23.26
CA LEU A 23 13.34 -6.78 24.15
C LEU A 23 13.54 -5.72 25.26
N THR A 24 13.52 -6.16 26.51
CA THR A 24 13.87 -5.34 27.68
C THR A 24 15.05 -5.97 28.42
N GLN A 25 16.10 -5.19 28.64
CA GLN A 25 17.29 -5.62 29.39
C GLN A 25 17.12 -5.46 30.91
N THR A 26 16.25 -4.55 31.36
CA THR A 26 15.96 -4.29 32.77
C THR A 26 14.49 -3.95 32.97
N VAL A 27 13.79 -4.71 33.82
CA VAL A 27 12.39 -4.41 34.19
C VAL A 27 12.38 -3.38 35.31
N SER A 28 12.31 -2.10 34.94
CA SER A 28 12.08 -1.01 35.89
C SER A 28 10.61 -0.97 36.34
N HIS A 29 10.35 -0.69 37.62
CA HIS A 29 8.98 -0.42 38.12
C HIS A 29 8.27 0.74 37.40
N SER A 30 9.00 1.60 36.68
CA SER A 30 8.43 2.64 35.82
C SER A 30 7.87 2.11 34.49
N PHE A 31 8.26 0.91 34.05
CA PHE A 31 8.00 0.43 32.68
C PHE A 31 6.51 0.23 32.35
N PRO A 32 5.63 -0.28 33.25
CA PRO A 32 4.19 -0.36 32.97
C PRO A 32 3.56 1.02 32.70
N LYS A 33 4.07 2.09 33.31
CA LYS A 33 3.63 3.47 33.04
C LYS A 33 4.07 3.94 31.65
N LEU A 34 5.23 3.51 31.17
CA LEU A 34 5.70 3.77 29.81
C LEU A 34 4.85 3.03 28.77
N CYS A 35 4.53 1.74 28.99
CA CYS A 35 3.61 0.99 28.14
C CYS A 35 2.25 1.69 28.04
N ALA A 36 1.64 2.04 29.18
CA ALA A 36 0.36 2.74 29.21
C ALA A 36 0.42 4.13 28.53
N ALA A 37 1.53 4.85 28.63
CA ALA A 37 1.72 6.13 27.94
C ALA A 37 1.85 5.97 26.42
N LEU A 38 2.57 4.96 25.95
CA LEU A 38 2.66 4.62 24.53
C LEU A 38 1.30 4.15 23.97
N GLN A 39 0.61 3.23 24.67
CA GLN A 39 -0.73 2.77 24.30
C GLN A 39 -1.74 3.92 24.20
N ARG A 40 -1.70 4.90 25.11
CA ARG A 40 -2.53 6.12 25.00
C ARG A 40 -2.13 6.95 23.78
N LYS A 41 -0.84 7.25 23.59
CA LYS A 41 -0.36 8.11 22.51
C LYS A 41 -0.66 7.57 21.11
N PHE A 42 -0.68 6.25 20.93
CA PHE A 42 -1.05 5.59 19.65
C PHE A 42 -2.53 5.16 19.58
N GLY A 43 -3.31 5.33 20.65
CA GLY A 43 -4.69 4.83 20.76
C GLY A 43 -5.80 5.87 20.64
N THR A 44 -5.48 7.17 20.51
CA THR A 44 -6.46 8.26 20.69
C THR A 44 -6.86 9.05 19.44
N ASP A 45 -6.44 8.66 18.23
CA ASP A 45 -6.99 9.20 16.97
C ASP A 45 -8.40 8.64 16.72
N GLY A 46 -9.38 9.14 17.48
CA GLY A 46 -10.78 8.73 17.42
C GLY A 46 -11.61 9.61 16.49
N GLY A 47 -12.14 9.05 15.41
CA GLY A 47 -12.99 9.83 14.49
C GLY A 47 -13.82 9.10 13.43
N TYR A 48 -13.68 7.78 13.21
CA TYR A 48 -14.32 7.10 12.06
C TYR A 48 -15.19 5.88 12.40
N ARG A 49 -16.22 5.65 11.56
CA ARG A 49 -17.19 4.54 11.63
C ARG A 49 -17.08 3.64 10.39
N GLY A 50 -17.13 2.33 10.59
CA GLY A 50 -17.26 1.33 9.52
C GLY A 50 -15.91 0.83 8.98
N GLY A 51 -15.80 -0.48 8.78
CA GLY A 51 -14.53 -1.15 8.44
C GLY A 51 -13.55 -1.22 9.62
N ARG A 52 -12.95 -2.38 9.88
CA ARG A 52 -12.07 -2.58 11.06
C ARG A 52 -10.72 -3.19 10.70
N ARG A 53 -9.80 -2.31 10.30
CA ARG A 53 -8.34 -2.51 10.24
C ARG A 53 -7.63 -1.25 10.82
N TYR A 54 -6.34 -1.31 11.19
CA TYR A 54 -5.72 -0.35 12.15
C TYR A 54 -4.17 -0.14 12.16
N VAL A 55 -3.33 -1.09 11.72
CA VAL A 55 -1.85 -1.24 11.96
C VAL A 55 -1.06 -0.25 12.85
N PHE A 56 -0.38 -0.80 13.89
CA PHE A 56 0.89 -0.24 14.45
C PHE A 56 1.83 -1.36 15.01
N GLY A 57 2.89 -1.01 15.77
CA GLY A 57 3.87 -1.93 16.36
C GLY A 57 4.93 -1.21 17.22
N LEU A 58 6.13 -1.78 17.43
CA LEU A 58 7.15 -1.26 18.36
C LEU A 58 8.59 -1.21 17.84
N VAL A 59 9.37 -0.31 18.46
CA VAL A 59 10.71 0.13 18.02
C VAL A 59 11.81 -0.40 18.95
N SER A 60 12.93 -0.90 18.39
CA SER A 60 14.13 -1.27 19.15
C SER A 60 14.72 -0.07 19.92
N ARG A 61 15.18 -0.31 21.16
CA ARG A 61 15.79 0.70 22.06
C ARG A 61 16.97 1.42 21.40
N GLU A 62 17.71 0.75 20.54
CA GLU A 62 18.88 1.29 19.83
C GLU A 62 18.49 2.34 18.77
N ARG A 63 17.31 2.20 18.14
CA ARG A 63 16.75 3.22 17.24
C ARG A 63 16.20 4.44 17.99
N ILE A 64 15.73 4.27 19.23
CA ILE A 64 15.26 5.40 20.07
C ILE A 64 16.43 6.33 20.42
N ALA A 65 17.57 5.76 20.85
CA ALA A 65 18.77 6.54 21.16
C ALA A 65 19.29 7.35 19.96
N THR A 66 19.21 6.80 18.75
CA THR A 66 19.77 7.40 17.53
C THR A 66 18.81 8.33 16.78
N LYS A 67 17.48 8.11 16.81
CA LYS A 67 16.51 8.97 16.08
C LYS A 67 15.75 9.98 16.96
N THR A 68 15.62 9.77 18.27
CA THR A 68 14.81 10.68 19.11
C THR A 68 15.61 11.88 19.64
N LEU A 69 16.93 11.75 19.81
CA LEU A 69 17.79 12.83 20.32
C LEU A 69 18.07 13.94 19.28
N SER A 70 18.09 13.63 17.98
CA SER A 70 18.30 14.63 16.92
C SER A 70 17.12 15.60 16.77
N TRP A 71 15.91 15.20 17.17
CA TRP A 71 14.72 16.06 17.13
C TRP A 71 14.57 16.99 18.35
N PHE A 72 15.29 16.74 19.44
CA PHE A 72 15.21 17.54 20.67
C PHE A 72 16.29 18.63 20.80
N CYS A 73 17.34 18.61 19.97
CA CYS A 73 18.54 19.41 20.18
C CYS A 73 19.03 20.20 18.94
N SER A 74 18.12 20.73 18.11
CA SER A 74 18.49 21.68 17.06
C SER A 74 17.40 22.72 16.78
N GLY A 75 17.54 23.91 17.38
CA GLY A 75 16.85 25.11 16.94
C GLY A 75 17.37 25.64 15.58
N PRO A 76 16.67 26.58 14.94
CA PRO A 76 16.96 26.98 13.56
C PRO A 76 18.30 27.71 13.44
N LYS A 77 19.22 27.16 12.64
CA LYS A 77 20.39 27.88 12.12
C LYS A 77 20.16 28.30 10.68
N GLN A 78 20.28 29.60 10.43
CA GLN A 78 20.25 30.20 9.10
C GLN A 78 21.58 29.98 8.35
N HIS A 79 21.55 30.19 7.03
CA HIS A 79 22.68 30.22 6.08
C HIS A 79 23.64 29.01 6.08
N ARG A 80 23.73 28.36 4.91
CA ARG A 80 24.76 28.81 3.96
C ARG A 80 24.44 28.46 2.52
N ASP A 81 24.88 29.34 1.65
CA ASP A 81 24.73 29.34 0.20
C ASP A 81 25.65 28.28 -0.41
N PHE A 82 25.18 27.61 -1.48
CA PHE A 82 26.00 26.66 -2.23
C PHE A 82 26.03 27.05 -3.71
N HIS A 83 26.96 27.92 -4.07
CA HIS A 83 27.28 28.20 -5.47
C HIS A 83 27.78 26.93 -6.16
N GLN A 84 27.07 26.45 -7.17
CA GLN A 84 27.59 25.42 -8.07
C GLN A 84 28.34 26.09 -9.22
N THR A 85 29.66 25.91 -9.26
CA THR A 85 30.56 26.69 -10.13
C THR A 85 30.35 26.40 -11.62
N GLU A 86 30.19 27.46 -12.43
CA GLU A 86 30.23 27.36 -13.88
C GLU A 86 31.57 26.78 -14.37
N ARG A 87 31.55 25.61 -15.01
CA ARG A 87 32.68 25.16 -15.82
C ARG A 87 32.60 25.75 -17.21
N ARG A 88 33.13 26.97 -17.37
CA ARG A 88 33.49 27.50 -18.69
C ARG A 88 34.51 26.59 -19.36
N LEU A 89 34.13 25.98 -20.48
CA LEU A 89 35.07 25.40 -21.44
C LEU A 89 35.09 26.30 -22.67
N THR A 90 36.22 26.99 -22.87
CA THR A 90 36.44 27.91 -23.98
C THR A 90 37.19 27.24 -25.12
N SER A 91 36.81 27.61 -26.35
CA SER A 91 37.60 27.53 -27.58
C SER A 91 38.24 26.18 -27.98
N GLN A 92 37.79 25.64 -29.10
CA GLN A 92 38.59 25.81 -30.32
C GLN A 92 37.69 25.94 -31.57
N ARG A 93 38.21 26.60 -32.62
CA ARG A 93 37.53 26.82 -33.91
C ARG A 93 38.35 26.22 -35.05
N SER A 94 37.71 25.38 -35.83
CA SER A 94 37.96 25.10 -37.26
C SER A 94 36.64 24.53 -37.81
N GLY A 95 36.16 24.83 -39.02
CA GLY A 95 36.88 25.28 -40.22
C GLY A 95 37.30 24.05 -41.04
N ASP A 96 36.73 23.76 -42.21
CA ASP A 96 35.69 24.50 -42.94
C ASP A 96 34.96 23.60 -43.98
N THR A 97 33.88 24.11 -44.58
CA THR A 97 33.28 23.72 -45.89
C THR A 97 33.10 22.24 -46.30
N ALA A 98 31.86 21.87 -46.69
CA ALA A 98 31.59 21.13 -47.95
C ALA A 98 30.09 21.21 -48.37
N GLN A 99 29.83 21.14 -49.68
CA GLN A 99 28.51 21.41 -50.28
C GLN A 99 27.56 20.21 -50.38
N ALA A 100 26.28 20.50 -50.11
CA ALA A 100 25.06 20.02 -50.77
C ALA A 100 25.05 18.80 -51.74
N ARG A 101 24.03 17.94 -51.57
CA ARG A 101 23.36 17.29 -52.72
C ARG A 101 21.86 17.13 -52.52
N LYS A 102 21.06 17.61 -53.49
CA LYS A 102 19.63 17.27 -53.63
C LYS A 102 19.48 15.88 -54.25
N LYS A 103 18.47 15.10 -53.85
CA LYS A 103 17.48 14.36 -54.71
C LYS A 103 16.71 13.30 -53.90
N GLY A 104 15.44 13.08 -54.27
CA GLY A 104 14.61 11.97 -53.74
C GLY A 104 14.06 12.22 -52.33
N GLY A 105 12.75 12.20 -52.05
CA GLY A 105 11.61 12.07 -52.95
C GLY A 105 10.84 10.76 -52.81
N LEU A 106 10.19 10.54 -51.66
CA LEU A 106 9.08 9.59 -51.53
C LEU A 106 8.13 10.00 -50.40
N LYS A 107 7.14 10.87 -50.71
CA LYS A 107 6.03 11.12 -49.79
C LYS A 107 5.08 9.91 -49.83
N PHE A 108 5.33 8.93 -48.97
CA PHE A 108 4.37 7.87 -48.68
C PHE A 108 3.17 8.46 -47.93
N LEU A 109 2.25 9.09 -48.68
CA LEU A 109 0.90 9.38 -48.22
C LEU A 109 0.10 8.08 -48.24
N SER A 110 0.39 7.20 -47.27
CA SER A 110 -0.45 6.05 -46.93
C SER A 110 -1.80 6.56 -46.39
N ARG A 111 -2.67 6.93 -47.33
CA ARG A 111 -4.02 7.46 -47.10
C ARG A 111 -4.94 6.33 -46.63
N SER A 112 -4.66 5.84 -45.42
CA SER A 112 -5.32 4.68 -44.82
C SER A 112 -6.83 4.87 -44.80
N VAL A 113 -7.56 3.85 -45.24
CA VAL A 113 -8.99 3.96 -45.54
C VAL A 113 -9.81 3.89 -44.26
N GLY A 114 -10.09 5.06 -43.68
CA GLY A 114 -11.37 5.44 -43.09
C GLY A 114 -11.86 4.72 -41.82
N GLY A 115 -11.30 3.56 -41.46
CA GLY A 115 -11.62 2.86 -40.24
C GLY A 115 -11.19 3.70 -39.05
N LYS A 116 -12.17 4.27 -38.32
CA LYS A 116 -11.96 4.78 -36.96
C LYS A 116 -11.63 3.60 -36.06
N HIS A 117 -10.36 3.18 -36.05
CA HIS A 117 -9.80 2.50 -34.89
C HIS A 117 -10.05 3.42 -33.70
N MET A 118 -10.98 3.05 -32.81
CA MET A 118 -11.19 3.78 -31.57
C MET A 118 -9.88 3.71 -30.80
N ALA A 119 -9.28 4.87 -30.55
CA ALA A 119 -7.94 4.95 -29.99
C ALA A 119 -7.89 4.17 -28.68
N GLN A 120 -6.87 3.34 -28.48
CA GLN A 120 -6.71 2.67 -27.18
C GLN A 120 -6.59 3.73 -26.08
N LEU A 121 -7.20 3.53 -24.92
CA LEU A 121 -6.95 4.42 -23.77
C LEU A 121 -5.74 3.87 -23.00
N SER A 122 -4.67 4.65 -22.89
CA SER A 122 -3.42 4.21 -22.28
C SER A 122 -3.31 4.71 -20.83
N ILE A 123 -3.06 3.78 -19.89
CA ILE A 123 -2.93 4.04 -18.46
C ILE A 123 -1.57 3.54 -18.01
N PHE A 124 -0.77 4.40 -17.39
CA PHE A 124 0.50 4.03 -16.77
C PHE A 124 0.34 3.97 -15.24
N ILE A 125 0.74 2.87 -14.61
CA ILE A 125 0.66 2.71 -13.14
C ILE A 125 2.08 2.71 -12.55
N SER A 126 2.45 3.85 -11.99
CA SER A 126 3.69 4.06 -11.25
C SER A 126 3.56 3.55 -9.82
N HIS A 127 4.59 2.85 -9.33
CA HIS A 127 4.64 2.29 -7.98
C HIS A 127 6.08 1.92 -7.61
N GLY A 128 6.35 1.74 -6.31
CA GLY A 128 7.62 1.18 -5.84
C GLY A 128 7.60 -0.35 -5.91
N THR A 129 8.72 -0.99 -6.27
CA THR A 129 8.84 -2.43 -6.56
C THR A 129 8.30 -3.36 -5.47
N LYS A 130 8.31 -2.94 -4.19
CA LYS A 130 7.70 -3.69 -3.08
C LYS A 130 6.19 -3.93 -3.25
N TYR A 131 5.50 -3.06 -3.99
CA TYR A 131 4.04 -3.06 -4.16
C TYR A 131 3.60 -3.54 -5.57
N ALA A 132 4.49 -4.25 -6.26
CA ALA A 132 4.23 -4.76 -7.60
C ALA A 132 3.07 -5.76 -7.68
N ASP A 133 2.70 -6.43 -6.58
CA ASP A 133 1.52 -7.27 -6.51
C ASP A 133 0.20 -6.46 -6.60
N ILE A 134 0.17 -5.27 -5.97
CA ILE A 134 -0.96 -4.34 -6.01
C ILE A 134 -1.10 -3.74 -7.40
N ALA A 135 0.02 -3.31 -8.00
CA ALA A 135 0.04 -2.79 -9.36
C ALA A 135 -0.39 -3.84 -10.40
N ASN A 136 0.08 -5.08 -10.27
CA ASN A 136 -0.34 -6.19 -11.12
C ASN A 136 -1.79 -6.62 -10.89
N SER A 137 -2.31 -6.54 -9.66
CA SER A 137 -3.74 -6.72 -9.39
C SER A 137 -4.57 -5.65 -10.10
N LEU A 138 -4.29 -4.35 -9.86
CA LEU A 138 -5.00 -3.24 -10.49
C LEU A 138 -4.96 -3.34 -12.01
N LYS A 139 -3.79 -3.63 -12.59
CA LYS A 139 -3.63 -3.83 -14.04
C LYS A 139 -4.53 -4.95 -14.59
N ARG A 140 -4.49 -6.15 -13.99
CA ARG A 140 -5.32 -7.29 -14.45
C ARG A 140 -6.80 -7.00 -14.26
N SER A 141 -7.16 -6.32 -13.19
CA SER A 141 -8.55 -5.98 -12.85
C SER A 141 -9.14 -4.91 -13.78
N LEU A 142 -8.41 -3.85 -14.10
CA LEU A 142 -8.86 -2.83 -15.07
C LEU A 142 -9.12 -3.44 -16.46
N VAL A 143 -8.23 -4.30 -16.95
CA VAL A 143 -8.35 -4.94 -18.28
C VAL A 143 -9.50 -5.96 -18.35
N ARG A 144 -10.07 -6.38 -17.21
CA ARG A 144 -11.25 -7.26 -17.14
C ARG A 144 -12.59 -6.53 -17.23
N VAL A 145 -12.64 -5.22 -16.98
CA VAL A 145 -13.89 -4.45 -17.00
C VAL A 145 -14.23 -4.05 -18.44
N GLN A 146 -15.47 -4.31 -18.86
CA GLN A 146 -15.89 -3.96 -20.22
C GLN A 146 -15.82 -2.44 -20.43
N SER A 147 -15.41 -2.02 -21.62
CA SER A 147 -15.16 -0.62 -21.94
C SER A 147 -15.36 -0.36 -23.45
N SER A 148 -15.91 0.80 -23.80
CA SER A 148 -16.14 1.24 -25.17
C SER A 148 -14.83 1.36 -25.97
N ARG A 149 -13.77 1.85 -25.32
CA ARG A 149 -12.39 1.88 -25.83
C ARG A 149 -11.55 0.82 -25.12
N PRO A 150 -10.79 -0.04 -25.84
CA PRO A 150 -9.88 -0.98 -25.21
C PRO A 150 -8.82 -0.27 -24.37
N LEU A 151 -8.49 -0.82 -23.20
CA LEU A 151 -7.47 -0.26 -22.30
C LEU A 151 -6.07 -0.78 -22.63
N SER A 152 -5.05 0.05 -22.44
CA SER A 152 -3.62 -0.30 -22.50
C SER A 152 -2.98 0.04 -21.16
N VAL A 153 -3.00 -0.91 -20.22
CA VAL A 153 -2.47 -0.69 -18.87
C VAL A 153 -1.02 -1.17 -18.77
N LYS A 154 -0.11 -0.27 -18.38
CA LYS A 154 1.35 -0.48 -18.35
C LYS A 154 1.95 -0.32 -16.96
N LEU A 155 2.92 -1.18 -16.64
CA LEU A 155 3.81 -1.13 -15.47
C LEU A 155 5.27 -1.01 -15.95
N SER A 156 6.18 -0.45 -15.16
CA SER A 156 7.62 -0.46 -15.49
C SER A 156 8.19 -1.88 -15.63
N GLU A 157 7.61 -2.85 -14.92
CA GLU A 157 7.90 -4.29 -14.95
C GLU A 157 7.48 -4.96 -16.28
N ASP A 158 6.67 -4.31 -17.13
CA ASP A 158 6.34 -4.79 -18.48
C ASP A 158 7.50 -4.61 -19.48
N MET A 159 8.57 -3.94 -19.08
CA MET A 159 9.72 -3.62 -19.92
C MET A 159 10.53 -4.88 -20.27
N PRO A 160 10.69 -5.25 -21.55
CA PRO A 160 11.50 -6.40 -21.93
C PRO A 160 12.98 -6.21 -21.57
N ALA A 161 13.59 -7.27 -21.04
CA ALA A 161 15.03 -7.30 -20.75
C ALA A 161 15.87 -6.96 -21.99
N GLY A 162 16.97 -6.23 -21.79
CA GLY A 162 17.86 -5.79 -22.88
C GLY A 162 17.36 -4.58 -23.69
N ARG A 163 16.13 -4.07 -23.46
CA ARG A 163 15.67 -2.82 -24.07
C ARG A 163 16.26 -1.60 -23.35
N GLU A 164 16.51 -0.52 -24.09
CA GLU A 164 16.90 0.75 -23.50
C GLU A 164 15.76 1.31 -22.63
N TRP A 165 15.96 1.30 -21.31
CA TRP A 165 14.90 1.61 -20.35
C TRP A 165 14.41 3.05 -20.44
N ARG A 166 15.32 4.03 -20.63
CA ARG A 166 14.94 5.46 -20.76
C ARG A 166 13.99 5.67 -21.93
N LYS A 167 14.27 5.01 -23.05
CA LYS A 167 13.42 5.03 -24.24
C LYS A 167 12.11 4.30 -24.01
N TRP A 168 12.09 3.13 -23.36
CA TRP A 168 10.82 2.45 -23.04
C TRP A 168 9.92 3.30 -22.13
N ILE A 169 10.49 3.97 -21.12
CA ILE A 169 9.75 4.87 -20.23
C ILE A 169 9.24 6.10 -21.01
N ASP A 170 10.08 6.75 -21.82
CA ASP A 170 9.63 7.85 -22.68
C ASP A 170 8.56 7.41 -23.70
N ASP A 171 8.69 6.22 -24.29
CA ASP A 171 7.73 5.64 -25.26
C ASP A 171 6.35 5.35 -24.63
N ASN A 172 6.30 4.88 -23.37
CA ASN A 172 5.05 4.45 -22.73
C ASN A 172 4.44 5.52 -21.82
N VAL A 173 5.23 6.26 -21.03
CA VAL A 173 4.71 7.26 -20.09
C VAL A 173 4.23 8.51 -20.83
N ARG A 174 4.99 9.06 -21.78
CA ARG A 174 4.51 10.21 -22.58
C ARG A 174 3.33 9.89 -23.49
N ALA A 175 3.12 8.61 -23.81
CA ALA A 175 1.99 8.17 -24.61
C ALA A 175 0.70 8.07 -23.79
N ALA A 176 0.80 7.79 -22.48
CA ALA A 176 -0.34 7.54 -21.61
C ALA A 176 -1.32 8.72 -21.52
N ASP A 177 -2.61 8.40 -21.46
CA ASP A 177 -3.70 9.34 -21.26
C ASP A 177 -3.97 9.57 -19.77
N VAL A 178 -3.61 8.61 -18.91
CA VAL A 178 -3.78 8.63 -17.46
C VAL A 178 -2.53 8.11 -16.75
N PHE A 179 -2.10 8.80 -15.70
CA PHE A 179 -1.01 8.38 -14.81
C PHE A 179 -1.56 8.08 -13.42
N VAL A 180 -1.31 6.87 -12.91
CA VAL A 180 -1.76 6.44 -11.59
C VAL A 180 -0.54 6.14 -10.73
N LEU A 181 -0.31 6.93 -9.67
CA LEU A 181 0.61 6.55 -8.61
C LEU A 181 -0.13 5.66 -7.61
N LEU A 182 0.44 4.49 -7.29
CA LEU A 182 0.10 3.76 -6.08
C LEU A 182 1.08 4.14 -4.97
N TYR A 183 0.56 4.67 -3.87
CA TYR A 183 1.34 5.09 -2.70
C TYR A 183 0.81 4.41 -1.42
N PRO A 184 1.11 3.12 -1.20
CA PRO A 184 0.54 2.36 -0.07
C PRO A 184 1.23 2.65 1.27
N HIS A 185 2.44 3.25 1.27
CA HIS A 185 3.20 3.49 2.49
C HIS A 185 4.12 4.71 2.37
N THR A 186 4.35 5.43 3.47
CA THR A 186 5.15 6.68 3.49
C THR A 186 6.66 6.46 3.31
N SER A 187 7.17 5.26 3.60
CA SER A 187 8.58 4.89 3.37
C SER A 187 8.85 4.33 1.97
N MET A 188 7.86 4.36 1.05
CA MET A 188 8.07 3.98 -0.34
C MET A 188 9.10 4.91 -1.01
N ASP A 189 10.10 4.33 -1.68
CA ASP A 189 11.04 5.11 -2.47
C ASP A 189 10.31 5.78 -3.66
N MET A 190 10.33 7.11 -3.66
CA MET A 190 9.71 7.94 -4.68
C MET A 190 10.67 8.27 -5.84
N GLY A 191 11.95 7.89 -5.78
CA GLY A 191 12.96 8.26 -6.77
C GLY A 191 12.58 7.86 -8.20
N TRP A 192 12.09 6.62 -8.38
CA TRP A 192 11.62 6.14 -9.69
C TRP A 192 10.28 6.78 -10.09
N CYS A 193 9.29 6.83 -9.20
CA CYS A 193 7.97 7.39 -9.48
C CYS A 193 8.02 8.89 -9.83
N ASN A 194 8.94 9.64 -9.20
CA ASN A 194 9.20 11.05 -9.53
C ASN A 194 9.86 11.20 -10.90
N TYR A 195 10.73 10.27 -11.31
CA TYR A 195 11.30 10.25 -12.67
C TYR A 195 10.23 9.95 -13.72
N GLU A 196 9.34 8.97 -13.47
CA GLU A 196 8.23 8.62 -14.34
C GLU A 196 7.24 9.79 -14.49
N LEU A 197 6.77 10.38 -13.38
CA LEU A 197 5.93 11.58 -13.41
C LEU A 197 6.63 12.73 -14.16
N GLY A 198 7.94 12.90 -13.94
CA GLY A 198 8.82 13.81 -14.67
C GLY A 198 8.83 13.63 -16.21
N ARG A 199 8.34 12.50 -16.72
CA ARG A 199 8.10 12.27 -18.16
C ARG A 199 6.64 12.42 -18.58
N PHE A 200 5.68 12.35 -17.65
CA PHE A 200 4.25 12.53 -17.93
C PHE A 200 3.88 14.01 -18.17
N TYR A 201 4.48 14.94 -17.40
CA TYR A 201 4.30 16.41 -17.26
C TYR A 201 4.12 17.32 -18.51
N GLN A 202 3.75 16.79 -19.68
CA GLN A 202 3.69 17.50 -20.97
C GLN A 202 2.26 17.64 -21.55
N ARG A 203 1.20 17.33 -20.78
CA ARG A 203 -0.20 17.36 -21.25
C ARG A 203 -1.12 18.04 -20.23
N ASP A 204 -2.40 18.24 -20.58
CA ASP A 204 -3.45 18.44 -19.58
C ASP A 204 -3.67 17.09 -18.87
N ASP A 205 -3.06 16.98 -17.69
CA ASP A 205 -2.61 15.73 -17.09
C ASP A 205 -3.65 15.07 -16.17
N ASN A 206 -4.16 13.91 -16.57
CA ASN A 206 -4.97 13.03 -15.72
C ASN A 206 -4.07 12.24 -14.73
N VAL A 207 -3.49 12.91 -13.73
CA VAL A 207 -2.71 12.26 -12.66
C VAL A 207 -3.60 11.95 -11.46
N VAL A 208 -3.54 10.70 -10.97
CA VAL A 208 -4.22 10.24 -9.76
C VAL A 208 -3.21 9.63 -8.79
N CYS A 209 -3.25 10.04 -7.52
CA CYS A 209 -2.49 9.40 -6.44
C CYS A 209 -3.41 8.56 -5.56
N ILE A 210 -3.31 7.23 -5.64
CA ILE A 210 -4.00 6.30 -4.73
C ILE A 210 -3.15 6.13 -3.48
N ARG A 211 -3.50 6.84 -2.40
CA ARG A 211 -2.78 6.83 -1.12
C ARG A 211 -3.52 6.00 -0.06
N ASN A 212 -2.81 5.39 0.87
CA ASN A 212 -3.44 4.67 1.97
C ASN A 212 -4.15 5.62 2.95
N THR A 213 -5.25 5.20 3.61
CA THR A 213 -6.08 6.11 4.45
C THR A 213 -5.32 6.68 5.67
N ASN A 214 -4.28 6.00 6.14
CA ASN A 214 -3.40 6.47 7.23
C ASN A 214 -2.32 7.47 6.75
N ILE A 215 -2.31 7.80 5.46
CA ILE A 215 -1.39 8.78 4.86
C ILE A 215 -2.20 10.06 4.61
N PRO A 216 -2.03 11.13 5.41
CA PRO A 216 -2.92 12.30 5.36
C PRO A 216 -2.76 13.17 4.10
N LYS A 217 -1.64 13.00 3.36
CA LYS A 217 -1.32 13.75 2.14
C LYS A 217 -0.53 12.88 1.16
N PRO A 218 -0.64 13.09 -0.16
CA PRO A 218 0.26 12.50 -1.14
C PRO A 218 1.72 13.00 -0.95
N PRO A 219 2.73 12.40 -1.62
CA PRO A 219 4.09 12.94 -1.66
C PRO A 219 4.12 14.40 -2.16
N PRO A 220 5.09 15.25 -1.77
CA PRO A 220 5.12 16.67 -2.14
C PRO A 220 5.01 16.97 -3.65
N VAL A 221 5.63 16.14 -4.51
CA VAL A 221 5.54 16.29 -5.97
C VAL A 221 4.12 16.00 -6.50
N PHE A 222 3.34 15.25 -5.74
CA PHE A 222 1.96 14.84 -6.06
C PHE A 222 0.88 15.63 -5.29
N GLU A 223 1.24 16.56 -4.39
CA GLU A 223 0.28 17.45 -3.71
C GLU A 223 -0.63 18.28 -4.64
N PRO A 224 -0.21 18.71 -5.85
CA PRO A 224 -1.09 19.43 -6.77
C PRO A 224 -2.21 18.61 -7.43
N TYR A 225 -2.22 17.28 -7.30
CA TYR A 225 -3.10 16.39 -8.07
C TYR A 225 -4.21 15.75 -7.24
N GLN A 226 -5.18 15.12 -7.91
CA GLN A 226 -6.23 14.36 -7.23
C GLN A 226 -5.65 13.16 -6.47
N SER A 227 -5.54 13.28 -5.15
CA SER A 227 -5.36 12.12 -4.27
C SER A 227 -6.71 11.46 -3.96
N ILE A 228 -6.74 10.13 -3.98
CA ILE A 228 -7.87 9.31 -3.50
C ILE A 228 -7.37 8.31 -2.48
N GLU A 229 -8.28 7.83 -1.63
CA GLU A 229 -7.92 6.87 -0.59
C GLU A 229 -8.00 5.42 -1.11
N GLY A 230 -7.05 4.59 -0.70
CA GLY A 230 -6.98 3.15 -0.98
C GLY A 230 -7.91 2.33 -0.09
N ASP A 231 -9.15 2.80 0.08
CA ASP A 231 -10.24 2.07 0.73
C ASP A 231 -11.39 1.80 -0.26
N LEU A 232 -12.45 1.15 0.20
CA LEU A 232 -13.55 0.75 -0.67
C LEU A 232 -14.24 1.95 -1.33
N ASP A 233 -14.41 3.06 -0.61
CA ASP A 233 -15.15 4.22 -1.12
C ASP A 233 -14.27 5.04 -2.10
N GLY A 234 -13.00 5.27 -1.77
CA GLY A 234 -12.04 5.93 -2.66
C GLY A 234 -11.73 5.14 -3.93
N LEU A 235 -11.62 3.81 -3.84
CA LEU A 235 -11.44 2.95 -5.01
C LEU A 235 -12.74 2.77 -5.81
N THR A 236 -13.91 2.78 -5.17
CA THR A 236 -15.19 2.85 -5.89
C THR A 236 -15.36 4.19 -6.61
N LYS A 237 -14.89 5.30 -6.02
CA LYS A 237 -14.80 6.60 -6.70
C LYS A 237 -13.87 6.52 -7.91
N PHE A 238 -12.69 5.91 -7.80
CA PHE A 238 -11.77 5.71 -8.93
C PHE A 238 -12.43 5.01 -10.12
N MET A 239 -13.13 3.89 -9.86
CA MET A 239 -13.82 3.15 -10.93
C MET A 239 -14.92 4.00 -11.59
N LYS A 240 -15.61 4.87 -10.83
CA LYS A 240 -16.60 5.82 -11.37
C LYS A 240 -15.96 7.00 -12.12
N ASP A 241 -14.86 7.54 -11.62
CA ASP A 241 -14.06 8.61 -12.26
C ASP A 241 -13.47 8.15 -13.60
N LEU A 242 -13.07 6.88 -13.70
CA LEU A 242 -12.48 6.29 -14.91
C LEU A 242 -13.54 5.81 -15.92
N PHE A 243 -14.55 5.06 -15.50
CA PHE A 243 -15.48 4.40 -16.43
C PHE A 243 -16.82 5.12 -16.63
N VAL A 244 -17.34 5.84 -15.61
CA VAL A 244 -18.75 6.28 -15.58
C VAL A 244 -18.91 7.78 -15.81
N THR A 245 -18.07 8.61 -15.19
CA THR A 245 -18.14 10.09 -15.31
C THR A 245 -17.19 10.65 -16.37
N GLY A 246 -16.20 9.84 -16.79
CA GLY A 246 -15.15 10.25 -17.70
C GLY A 246 -14.20 11.33 -17.15
N ALA A 247 -14.14 11.52 -15.82
CA ALA A 247 -13.27 12.51 -15.19
C ALA A 247 -11.78 12.29 -15.53
N LEU A 248 -11.35 11.03 -15.72
CA LEU A 248 -9.99 10.68 -16.12
C LEU A 248 -9.81 10.48 -17.64
N THR A 249 -10.85 10.70 -18.43
CA THR A 249 -10.89 10.43 -19.89
C THR A 249 -11.33 11.65 -20.69
N LYS A 250 -11.24 12.85 -20.08
CA LYS A 250 -11.66 14.13 -20.68
C LYS A 250 -13.16 14.18 -21.06
N GLY A 251 -13.99 13.52 -20.24
CA GLY A 251 -15.45 13.46 -20.37
C GLY A 251 -16.00 12.24 -21.12
N GLU A 252 -15.15 11.31 -21.57
CA GLU A 252 -15.59 10.12 -22.30
C GLU A 252 -16.03 8.98 -21.37
N VAL A 253 -17.32 8.65 -21.38
CA VAL A 253 -17.86 7.51 -20.64
C VAL A 253 -17.40 6.19 -21.29
N LEU A 254 -16.66 5.37 -20.54
CA LEU A 254 -16.18 4.08 -21.02
C LEU A 254 -17.20 2.96 -20.81
N ASN A 255 -17.89 2.95 -19.67
CA ASN A 255 -18.93 1.98 -19.33
C ASN A 255 -19.80 2.49 -18.16
N GLU A 256 -21.04 2.88 -18.46
CA GLU A 256 -22.03 3.28 -17.45
C GLU A 256 -22.41 2.17 -16.46
N ASN A 257 -22.31 0.90 -16.85
CA ASN A 257 -22.77 -0.22 -16.03
C ASN A 257 -21.91 -0.40 -14.77
N VAL A 258 -20.65 0.05 -14.80
CA VAL A 258 -19.80 0.19 -13.59
C VAL A 258 -20.46 1.04 -12.50
N GLY A 259 -21.37 1.97 -12.86
CA GLY A 259 -22.16 2.75 -11.89
C GLY A 259 -23.40 2.02 -11.35
N LYS A 260 -23.83 0.93 -11.99
CA LYS A 260 -25.09 0.22 -11.75
C LYS A 260 -24.82 -1.04 -10.93
N VAL A 261 -25.00 -0.95 -9.60
CA VAL A 261 -24.71 -2.03 -8.62
C VAL A 261 -25.41 -3.37 -8.94
N SER A 262 -26.53 -3.33 -9.65
CA SER A 262 -27.31 -4.50 -10.08
C SER A 262 -26.84 -5.12 -11.42
N SER A 263 -25.68 -4.73 -11.93
CA SER A 263 -25.10 -5.25 -13.19
C SER A 263 -23.77 -5.95 -12.95
N ASP A 264 -23.39 -6.86 -13.84
CA ASP A 264 -22.17 -7.66 -13.68
C ASP A 264 -20.90 -6.80 -13.67
N ASP A 265 -20.82 -5.77 -14.51
CA ASP A 265 -19.71 -4.78 -14.49
C ASP A 265 -19.67 -4.00 -13.17
N GLY A 266 -20.83 -3.61 -12.64
CA GLY A 266 -20.94 -2.92 -11.35
C GLY A 266 -20.53 -3.81 -10.18
N ALA A 267 -20.96 -5.07 -10.17
CA ALA A 267 -20.53 -6.06 -9.17
C ALA A 267 -19.01 -6.31 -9.26
N LEU A 268 -18.49 -6.55 -10.46
CA LEU A 268 -17.06 -6.74 -10.73
C LEU A 268 -16.23 -5.54 -10.26
N ALA A 269 -16.65 -4.30 -10.54
CA ALA A 269 -15.95 -3.10 -10.11
C ALA A 269 -15.94 -2.93 -8.58
N ASN A 270 -17.03 -3.27 -7.89
CA ASN A 270 -17.09 -3.26 -6.42
C ASN A 270 -16.20 -4.35 -5.79
N ASP A 271 -16.10 -5.54 -6.41
CA ASP A 271 -15.22 -6.61 -5.94
C ASP A 271 -13.74 -6.27 -6.19
N ILE A 272 -13.40 -5.64 -7.32
CA ILE A 272 -12.07 -5.08 -7.61
C ILE A 272 -11.69 -4.01 -6.59
N ALA A 273 -12.59 -3.05 -6.32
CA ALA A 273 -12.35 -2.01 -5.32
C ALA A 273 -12.15 -2.61 -3.91
N ARG A 274 -12.86 -3.70 -3.59
CA ARG A 274 -12.66 -4.44 -2.33
C ARG A 274 -11.29 -5.12 -2.28
N GLU A 275 -10.89 -5.91 -3.27
CA GLU A 275 -9.58 -6.59 -3.30
C GLU A 275 -8.43 -5.58 -3.14
N LEU A 276 -8.50 -4.47 -3.87
CA LEU A 276 -7.49 -3.42 -3.82
C LEU A 276 -7.47 -2.70 -2.46
N ALA A 277 -8.63 -2.43 -1.84
CA ALA A 277 -8.70 -1.91 -0.48
C ALA A 277 -8.09 -2.88 0.54
N GLU A 278 -8.30 -4.19 0.36
CA GLU A 278 -7.71 -5.22 1.22
C GLU A 278 -6.17 -5.22 1.12
N LYS A 279 -5.64 -5.05 -0.10
CA LYS A 279 -4.20 -4.97 -0.39
C LYS A 279 -3.57 -3.68 0.12
N PHE A 280 -4.19 -2.52 -0.10
CA PHE A 280 -3.74 -1.26 0.46
C PHE A 280 -3.72 -1.34 2.00
N ALA A 281 -4.77 -1.85 2.63
CA ALA A 281 -4.77 -1.99 4.09
C ALA A 281 -3.69 -2.95 4.62
N ALA A 282 -3.39 -4.05 3.91
CA ALA A 282 -2.27 -4.93 4.28
C ALA A 282 -0.91 -4.23 4.16
N ALA A 283 -0.72 -3.40 3.13
CA ALA A 283 0.51 -2.63 2.90
C ALA A 283 0.82 -1.54 3.94
N ARG A 284 -0.06 -1.33 4.95
CA ARG A 284 0.19 -0.47 6.13
C ARG A 284 1.24 -1.05 7.07
N VAL A 285 1.49 -2.36 7.04
CA VAL A 285 2.46 -3.03 7.91
C VAL A 285 3.88 -2.62 7.53
N ASP A 286 4.45 -1.66 8.26
CA ASP A 286 5.87 -1.33 8.13
C ASP A 286 6.74 -2.44 8.75
N GLU A 287 7.04 -3.42 7.91
CA GLU A 287 7.93 -4.53 8.20
C GLU A 287 9.34 -4.10 8.66
N GLN A 288 9.79 -2.89 8.32
CA GLN A 288 11.11 -2.37 8.72
C GLN A 288 11.12 -1.74 10.12
N LEU A 289 9.96 -1.49 10.71
CA LEU A 289 9.85 -1.11 12.12
C LEU A 289 9.79 -2.35 13.02
N TYR A 290 9.19 -3.45 12.55
CA TYR A 290 8.86 -4.62 13.37
C TYR A 290 9.71 -5.84 12.99
N GLU A 291 10.96 -5.79 13.45
CA GLU A 291 12.01 -6.81 13.26
C GLU A 291 11.61 -8.19 13.80
N ARG A 292 10.69 -8.25 14.79
CA ARG A 292 10.12 -9.51 15.31
C ARG A 292 8.60 -9.36 15.43
N ARG A 293 7.87 -9.85 14.41
CA ARG A 293 6.42 -9.72 14.30
C ARG A 293 5.71 -11.03 14.00
N LEU A 294 4.49 -11.13 14.50
CA LEU A 294 3.47 -12.07 14.03
C LEU A 294 2.30 -11.28 13.46
N VAL A 295 1.61 -11.81 12.46
CA VAL A 295 0.34 -11.30 11.93
C VAL A 295 -0.70 -12.39 12.08
N MET A 296 -1.75 -12.09 12.84
CA MET A 296 -2.87 -12.99 13.09
C MET A 296 -4.08 -12.57 12.26
N SER A 297 -4.52 -13.47 11.37
CA SER A 297 -5.79 -13.37 10.65
C SER A 297 -6.90 -13.96 11.50
N VAL A 298 -7.57 -13.12 12.28
CA VAL A 298 -8.58 -13.52 13.26
C VAL A 298 -9.89 -13.93 12.58
N LYS A 299 -10.34 -15.15 12.89
CA LYS A 299 -11.71 -15.65 12.65
C LYS A 299 -12.47 -15.71 13.98
N TYR A 300 -13.78 -15.63 13.91
CA TYR A 300 -14.67 -15.62 15.07
C TYR A 300 -15.69 -16.76 14.98
N ALA A 301 -15.73 -17.62 15.99
CA ALA A 301 -16.70 -18.72 16.09
C ALA A 301 -18.10 -18.22 16.49
N SER A 302 -18.14 -17.10 17.21
CA SER A 302 -19.34 -16.29 17.48
C SER A 302 -18.89 -14.83 17.70
N PRO A 303 -19.80 -13.83 17.70
CA PRO A 303 -19.40 -12.43 17.94
C PRO A 303 -18.55 -12.29 19.21
N GLY A 304 -17.36 -11.71 19.07
CA GLY A 304 -16.37 -11.55 20.15
C GLY A 304 -15.62 -12.82 20.58
N LYS A 305 -16.02 -14.02 20.14
CA LYS A 305 -15.32 -15.27 20.48
C LYS A 305 -14.39 -15.70 19.34
N LEU A 306 -13.09 -15.72 19.63
CA LEU A 306 -12.07 -16.25 18.74
C LEU A 306 -12.37 -17.69 18.29
N ASP A 307 -12.12 -17.98 17.02
CA ASP A 307 -11.98 -19.34 16.50
C ASP A 307 -10.47 -19.68 16.40
N PRO A 308 -9.91 -20.52 17.29
CA PRO A 308 -8.48 -20.82 17.30
C PRO A 308 -8.05 -21.75 16.15
N GLU A 309 -8.97 -22.54 15.58
CA GLU A 309 -8.67 -23.51 14.52
C GLU A 309 -8.66 -22.87 13.13
N ASN A 310 -9.52 -21.87 12.91
CA ASN A 310 -9.62 -21.16 11.64
C ASN A 310 -8.85 -19.83 11.64
N SER A 311 -8.33 -19.36 12.77
CA SER A 311 -7.44 -18.19 12.81
C SER A 311 -6.00 -18.58 12.47
N ILE A 312 -5.44 -17.91 11.47
CA ILE A 312 -4.11 -18.21 10.92
C ILE A 312 -3.08 -17.25 11.52
N ILE A 313 -1.89 -17.78 11.83
CA ILE A 313 -0.71 -17.04 12.25
C ILE A 313 0.32 -17.06 11.12
N GLU A 314 0.76 -15.87 10.74
CA GLU A 314 1.91 -15.62 9.89
C GLU A 314 2.95 -14.84 10.70
N GLY A 315 4.19 -14.75 10.23
CA GLY A 315 5.26 -14.04 10.92
C GLY A 315 6.53 -14.01 10.08
N ASN A 316 7.49 -13.17 10.46
CA ASN A 316 8.86 -13.28 9.93
C ASN A 316 9.66 -14.30 10.76
N ASP A 317 10.74 -14.84 10.18
CA ASP A 317 11.52 -15.90 10.82
C ASP A 317 11.98 -15.52 12.24
N ASP A 318 12.48 -14.30 12.46
CA ASP A 318 12.87 -13.82 13.79
C ASP A 318 11.71 -13.74 14.80
N GLY A 319 10.47 -13.52 14.33
CA GLY A 319 9.26 -13.50 15.15
C GLY A 319 8.81 -14.92 15.54
N MET A 320 8.91 -15.87 14.62
CA MET A 320 8.58 -17.28 14.85
C MET A 320 9.65 -17.96 15.73
N ASN A 321 10.92 -17.78 15.39
CA ASN A 321 12.08 -18.34 16.09
C ASN A 321 12.17 -17.82 17.54
N LEU A 322 11.78 -16.57 17.82
CA LEU A 322 11.73 -16.02 19.17
C LEU A 322 10.81 -16.82 20.11
N LEU A 323 9.78 -17.45 19.56
CA LEU A 323 8.81 -18.29 20.27
C LEU A 323 9.12 -19.80 20.17
N GLY A 324 10.20 -20.17 19.48
CA GLY A 324 10.57 -21.58 19.26
C GLY A 324 9.84 -22.28 18.13
N PHE A 325 9.16 -21.55 17.24
CA PHE A 325 8.53 -22.12 16.04
C PHE A 325 9.42 -21.98 14.82
N ASN A 326 9.61 -23.07 14.07
CA ASN A 326 9.99 -22.98 12.67
C ASN A 326 8.79 -22.42 11.89
N TYR A 327 9.00 -21.48 10.96
CA TYR A 327 7.92 -20.93 10.15
C TYR A 327 7.28 -22.01 9.27
N MET A 328 5.94 -22.09 9.31
CA MET A 328 5.13 -22.91 8.40
C MET A 328 3.95 -22.07 7.90
N PRO A 329 3.76 -21.92 6.57
CA PRO A 329 2.60 -21.22 6.03
C PRO A 329 1.28 -21.85 6.49
N GLY A 330 0.33 -21.02 6.92
CA GLY A 330 -0.99 -21.49 7.36
C GLY A 330 -1.05 -22.10 8.77
N MET A 331 -0.03 -21.90 9.61
CA MET A 331 -0.03 -22.32 11.02
C MET A 331 -1.25 -21.75 11.76
N ARG A 332 -1.92 -22.55 12.59
CA ARG A 332 -3.13 -22.12 13.32
C ARG A 332 -2.76 -21.48 14.64
N TRP A 333 -3.66 -20.63 15.15
CA TRP A 333 -3.55 -20.16 16.52
C TRP A 333 -3.68 -21.31 17.54
N SER A 334 -4.47 -22.36 17.27
CA SER A 334 -4.54 -23.56 18.11
C SER A 334 -3.19 -24.27 18.27
N ASP A 335 -2.40 -24.38 17.20
CA ASP A 335 -1.04 -24.94 17.23
C ASP A 335 -0.12 -24.09 18.13
N VAL A 336 -0.07 -22.78 17.86
CA VAL A 336 0.76 -21.81 18.57
C VAL A 336 0.42 -21.77 20.06
N ARG A 337 -0.87 -21.68 20.38
CA ARG A 337 -1.42 -21.71 21.74
C ARG A 337 -1.02 -22.97 22.51
N THR A 338 -1.07 -24.14 21.87
CA THR A 338 -0.81 -25.44 22.52
C THR A 338 0.64 -25.59 22.99
N VAL A 339 1.58 -24.93 22.30
CA VAL A 339 2.99 -24.85 22.71
C VAL A 339 3.18 -23.77 23.77
N LEU A 340 2.66 -22.56 23.56
CA LEU A 340 2.93 -21.39 24.41
C LEU A 340 2.24 -21.43 25.78
N VAL A 341 1.00 -21.92 25.89
CA VAL A 341 0.25 -21.93 27.17
C VAL A 341 0.92 -22.81 28.25
N ARG A 342 1.94 -23.61 27.88
CA ARG A 342 2.77 -24.38 28.82
C ARG A 342 3.91 -23.58 29.46
N SER A 343 4.21 -22.38 28.96
CA SER A 343 5.37 -21.58 29.37
C SER A 343 5.09 -20.09 29.58
N VAL A 344 3.98 -19.56 29.05
CA VAL A 344 3.63 -18.13 29.09
C VAL A 344 2.11 -17.91 29.19
N ASP A 345 1.70 -16.90 29.98
CA ASP A 345 0.28 -16.58 30.20
C ASP A 345 -0.34 -15.71 29.09
N TRP A 346 0.48 -14.92 28.39
CA TRP A 346 0.01 -13.94 27.40
C TRP A 346 -0.87 -14.47 26.27
N PRO A 347 -0.80 -15.75 25.81
CA PRO A 347 -1.74 -16.27 24.83
C PRO A 347 -3.19 -16.28 25.34
N LEU A 348 -3.42 -16.52 26.64
CA LEU A 348 -4.76 -16.51 27.22
C LEU A 348 -5.29 -15.08 27.42
N GLU A 349 -4.40 -14.17 27.81
CA GLU A 349 -4.67 -12.73 27.86
C GLU A 349 -5.01 -12.18 26.47
N LEU A 350 -4.34 -12.65 25.41
CA LEU A 350 -4.63 -12.31 24.01
C LEU A 350 -6.04 -12.73 23.59
N GLU A 351 -6.46 -13.96 23.92
CA GLU A 351 -7.81 -14.46 23.60
C GLU A 351 -8.90 -13.60 24.24
N GLN A 352 -8.67 -13.15 25.49
CA GLN A 352 -9.56 -12.23 26.20
C GLN A 352 -9.52 -10.82 25.56
N ALA A 353 -8.34 -10.33 25.19
CA ALA A 353 -8.15 -9.04 24.54
C ALA A 353 -8.83 -8.97 23.16
N ILE A 354 -8.84 -10.05 22.37
CA ILE A 354 -9.52 -10.13 21.07
C ILE A 354 -11.03 -9.89 21.24
N ALA A 355 -11.66 -10.46 22.27
CA ALA A 355 -13.07 -10.22 22.59
C ALA A 355 -13.34 -8.75 22.91
N ALA A 356 -12.48 -8.12 23.72
CA ALA A 356 -12.55 -6.70 24.05
C ALA A 356 -12.37 -5.81 22.79
N MET A 357 -11.36 -6.07 21.97
CA MET A 357 -11.10 -5.31 20.73
C MET A 357 -12.21 -5.46 19.68
N ALA A 358 -12.91 -6.61 19.64
CA ALA A 358 -14.09 -6.78 18.80
C ALA A 358 -15.24 -5.82 19.19
N SER A 359 -15.31 -5.36 20.44
CA SER A 359 -16.22 -4.28 20.87
C SER A 359 -15.71 -2.87 20.53
N GLY A 360 -14.43 -2.72 20.20
CA GLY A 360 -13.77 -1.43 19.90
C GLY A 360 -12.87 -0.89 21.01
N GLN A 361 -12.68 -1.64 22.10
CA GLN A 361 -11.74 -1.28 23.16
C GLN A 361 -10.27 -1.34 22.68
N LEU A 362 -9.39 -0.57 23.32
CA LEU A 362 -7.95 -0.69 23.13
C LEU A 362 -7.44 -2.01 23.74
N PRO A 363 -6.42 -2.66 23.15
CA PRO A 363 -5.81 -3.83 23.75
C PRO A 363 -5.19 -3.52 25.12
N PRO A 364 -5.36 -4.39 26.13
CA PRO A 364 -4.57 -4.33 27.35
C PRO A 364 -3.08 -4.59 27.05
N PRO A 365 -2.15 -4.15 27.92
CA PRO A 365 -0.79 -4.66 27.89
C PRO A 365 -0.80 -6.16 28.21
N LEU A 366 0.07 -6.93 27.55
CA LEU A 366 0.25 -8.36 27.81
C LEU A 366 1.45 -8.62 28.73
N SER A 367 1.40 -9.75 29.42
CA SER A 367 2.45 -10.19 30.33
C SER A 367 3.78 -10.47 29.63
N PRO A 368 4.92 -10.05 30.22
CA PRO A 368 6.24 -10.35 29.67
C PRO A 368 6.55 -11.85 29.70
N PHE A 369 7.35 -12.31 28.76
CA PHE A 369 7.92 -13.65 28.77
C PHE A 369 9.45 -13.63 28.66
N ARG A 370 10.06 -14.80 28.88
CA ARG A 370 11.49 -15.03 28.68
C ARG A 370 11.71 -15.95 27.49
N SER A 371 12.70 -15.63 26.68
CA SER A 371 13.28 -16.54 25.68
C SER A 371 14.79 -16.64 25.94
N PRO A 372 15.54 -17.52 25.24
CA PRO A 372 17.00 -17.57 25.34
C PRO A 372 17.71 -16.25 25.00
N SER A 373 17.05 -15.32 24.30
CA SER A 373 17.61 -14.01 23.90
C SER A 373 17.20 -12.84 24.79
N GLY A 374 16.41 -13.05 25.85
CA GLY A 374 16.09 -12.01 26.84
C GLY A 374 14.65 -12.02 27.38
N ILE A 375 14.23 -10.88 27.96
CA ILE A 375 12.86 -10.66 28.42
C ILE A 375 12.11 -9.85 27.35
N PHE A 376 10.99 -10.38 26.86
CA PHE A 376 10.19 -9.79 25.81
C PHE A 376 8.80 -9.43 26.31
N ILE A 377 8.31 -8.26 25.94
CA ILE A 377 6.91 -7.88 26.15
C ILE A 377 6.19 -8.03 24.80
N PRO A 378 5.19 -8.92 24.70
CA PRO A 378 4.26 -8.89 23.58
C PRO A 378 3.43 -7.62 23.68
N VAL A 379 3.30 -6.89 22.58
CA VAL A 379 2.27 -5.86 22.47
C VAL A 379 1.39 -6.19 21.30
N ILE A 380 0.11 -6.40 21.63
CA ILE A 380 -0.96 -6.44 20.67
C ILE A 380 -1.01 -5.09 19.97
N VAL A 381 -1.05 -5.13 18.65
CA VAL A 381 -1.62 -4.03 17.91
C VAL A 381 -2.60 -4.56 16.88
N ARG A 382 -3.79 -3.94 16.83
CA ARG A 382 -4.75 -4.20 15.75
C ARG A 382 -4.09 -3.86 14.40
N ALA A 383 -4.37 -4.64 13.36
CA ALA A 383 -3.83 -4.47 12.01
C ALA A 383 -4.92 -4.05 11.01
#